data_AF-A0A6C1QXV5-F1
#
_entry.id   AF-A0A6C1QXV5-F1
#
_cell.length_a   1.000
_cell.length_b   1.000
_cell.length_c   1.000
_cell.angle_alpha   90.00
_cell.angle_beta   90.00
_cell.angle_gamma   90.00
#
_symmetry.space_group_name_H-M   'P 1'
#
loop_
_entity.id
_entity.type
_entity.pdbx_description
1 polymer ?
#
loop_
_entity_poly.entity_id
_entity_poly.type
_entity_poly.pdbx_seq_one_letter_code
_entity_poly.pdbx_strand_id
1 'polypeptide(L)' 'MNNFTAVIKQDDQWWYGWIEEVPGVNAQEQSREELLVALRECLAEALEMNRRDALEAAEHGYTEEPIAL' A
#
# COMPACT_ATOMS: atom_id res chain seq x y z
N MET A 1 0.60 -12.52 9.32
CA MET A 1 1.19 -11.17 9.22
C MET A 1 1.34 -10.89 7.75
N ASN A 2 0.64 -9.90 7.19
CA ASN A 2 0.87 -9.53 5.80
C ASN A 2 2.12 -8.67 5.77
N ASN A 3 3.22 -9.27 5.34
CA ASN A 3 4.44 -8.54 5.07
C ASN A 3 4.34 -8.01 3.64
N PHE A 4 4.48 -6.68 3.50
CA PHE A 4 4.53 -6.01 2.21
C PHE A 4 5.98 -5.66 1.88
N THR A 5 6.31 -5.67 0.60
CA THR A 5 7.67 -5.50 0.10
C THR A 5 7.79 -4.17 -0.64
N ALA A 6 8.62 -3.27 -0.11
CA ALA A 6 8.95 -2.03 -0.79
C ALA A 6 10.10 -2.25 -1.78
N VAL A 7 9.85 -2.08 -3.07
CA VAL A 7 10.90 -1.95 -4.09
C VAL A 7 11.35 -0.49 -4.08
N ILE A 8 12.65 -0.25 -3.87
CA ILE A 8 13.20 1.11 -3.71
C ILE A 8 14.32 1.32 -4.72
N LYS A 9 14.30 2.48 -5.40
CA LYS A 9 15.36 2.94 -6.31
C LYS A 9 15.80 4.34 -5.89
N GLN A 10 17.10 4.57 -5.83
CA GLN A 10 17.66 5.92 -5.79
C GLN A 10 18.08 6.33 -7.21
N ASP A 11 17.69 7.52 -7.64
CA ASP A 11 18.10 8.13 -8.90
C ASP A 11 18.49 9.60 -8.65
N ASP A 12 19.75 9.94 -8.91
CA ASP A 12 20.37 11.20 -8.48
C ASP A 12 20.11 11.52 -6.99
N GLN A 13 19.43 12.63 -6.70
CA GLN A 13 19.09 13.08 -5.36
C GLN A 13 17.72 12.58 -4.88
N TRP A 14 17.02 11.77 -5.66
CA TRP A 14 15.66 11.34 -5.37
C TRP A 14 15.58 9.85 -5.05
N TRP A 15 14.67 9.53 -4.15
CA TRP A 15 14.27 8.18 -3.80
C TRP A 15 12.88 7.91 -4.36
N TYR A 16 12.72 6.79 -5.05
CA TYR A 16 11.46 6.30 -5.60
C TYR A 16 11.15 4.96 -4.97
N GLY A 17 9.88 4.69 -4.71
CA GLY A 17 9.48 3.39 -4.21
C GLY A 17 8.09 2.97 -4.61
N TRP A 18 7.88 1.65 -4.58
CA TRP A 18 6.63 0.97 -4.93
C TRP A 18 6.39 -0.16 -3.92
N ILE A 19 5.13 -0.46 -3.61
CA ILE A 19 4.76 -1.68 -2.90
C ILE A 19 4.46 -2.78 -3.92
N GLU A 20 5.24 -3.85 -3.90
CA GLU A 20 5.20 -4.93 -4.90
C GLU A 20 3.83 -5.61 -4.96
N GLU A 21 3.20 -5.84 -3.81
CA GLU A 21 1.94 -6.57 -3.71
C GLU A 21 0.71 -5.70 -3.96
N VAL A 22 0.85 -4.37 -4.01
CA VAL A 22 -0.28 -3.43 -4.16
C VAL A 22 -0.04 -2.47 -5.32
N PRO A 23 -0.58 -2.78 -6.52
CA PRO A 23 -0.46 -1.92 -7.68
C PRO A 23 -0.95 -0.49 -7.39
N GLY A 24 -0.19 0.50 -7.88
CA GLY A 24 -0.52 1.91 -7.71
C GLY A 24 0.00 2.54 -6.43
N VAL A 25 0.42 1.77 -5.42
CA VAL A 25 1.02 2.32 -4.21
C VAL A 25 2.50 2.64 -4.46
N ASN A 26 2.81 3.92 -4.52
CA ASN A 26 4.15 4.43 -4.79
C ASN A 26 4.35 5.80 -4.11
N ALA A 27 5.62 6.18 -3.92
CA ALA A 27 5.99 7.50 -3.40
C ALA A 27 7.37 7.91 -3.93
N GLN A 28 7.67 9.20 -3.80
CA GLN A 28 8.96 9.79 -4.16
C GLN A 28 9.35 10.83 -3.11
N GLU A 29 10.56 10.73 -2.58
CA GLU A 29 11.06 11.63 -1.54
C GLU A 29 12.55 11.97 -1.70
N GLN A 30 13.03 12.96 -0.94
CA GLN A 30 14.44 13.40 -0.95
C GLN A 30 15.34 12.49 -0.11
N SER A 31 14.78 11.79 0.88
CA SER A 31 15.51 10.83 1.70
C SER A 31 14.85 9.45 1.70
N ARG A 32 15.67 8.43 2.01
CA ARG A 32 15.17 7.06 2.14
C ARG A 32 14.23 6.92 3.33
N GLU A 33 14.48 7.62 4.44
CA GLU A 33 13.58 7.56 5.60
C GLU A 33 12.21 8.16 5.29
N GLU A 34 12.16 9.33 4.65
CA GLU A 34 10.90 9.96 4.24
C GLU A 34 10.16 9.07 3.24
N LEU A 35 10.87 8.49 2.26
CA LEU A 35 10.24 7.57 1.30
C LEU A 35 9.55 6.41 2.03
N LEU A 36 10.21 5.81 3.02
CA LEU A 36 9.63 4.71 3.78
C LEU A 36 8.40 5.14 4.59
N VAL A 37 8.38 6.37 5.11
CA VAL A 37 7.20 6.93 5.79
C VAL A 37 6.06 7.12 4.80
N ALA A 38 6.32 7.80 3.69
CA ALA A 38 5.32 8.04 2.64
C ALA A 38 4.74 6.73 2.08
N LEU A 39 5.57 5.73 1.80
CA LEU A 39 5.10 4.42 1.34
C LEU A 39 4.18 3.72 2.34
N ARG A 40 4.44 3.85 3.65
CA ARG A 40 3.55 3.29 4.68
C ARG A 40 2.20 3.99 4.73
N GLU A 41 2.20 5.31 4.59
CA GLU A 41 0.98 6.12 4.56
C GLU A 41 0.15 5.78 3.32
N CYS A 42 0.76 5.82 2.12
CA CYS A 42 0.09 5.44 0.87
C CYS A 42 -0.44 4.00 0.90
N LEU A 43 0.31 3.06 1.49
CA LEU A 43 -0.15 1.67 1.65
C LEU A 43 -1.37 1.58 2.57
N ALA A 44 -1.34 2.28 3.72
CA ALA A 44 -2.47 2.28 4.65
C ALA A 44 -3.73 2.85 4.01
N GLU A 45 -3.60 3.96 3.26
CA GLU A 45 -4.70 4.57 2.53
C GLU A 45 -5.27 3.63 1.46
N ALA A 46 -4.42 3.02 0.64
CA ALA A 46 -4.86 2.11 -0.41
C ALA A 46 -5.58 0.87 0.16
N LEU A 47 -5.09 0.29 1.26
CA LEU A 47 -5.74 -0.85 1.90
C LEU A 47 -7.10 -0.47 2.51
N GLU A 48 -7.22 0.74 3.07
CA GLU A 48 -8.48 1.23 3.60
C GLU A 48 -9.49 1.55 2.49
N MET A 49 -9.05 2.15 1.38
CA MET A 49 -9.88 2.36 0.20
C MET A 49 -10.40 1.03 -0.35
N ASN A 50 -9.52 0.05 -0.57
CA ASN A 50 -9.91 -1.27 -1.05
C ASN A 50 -10.92 -1.96 -0.13
N ARG A 51 -10.75 -1.81 1.20
CA ARG A 51 -11.71 -2.35 2.18
C ARG A 51 -13.07 -1.67 2.05
N ARG A 52 -13.11 -0.34 1.94
CA ARG A 52 -14.36 0.41 1.77
C ARG A 52 -15.07 0.05 0.48
N ASP A 53 -14.35 0.00 -0.63
CA ASP A 53 -14.91 -0.35 -1.94
C ASP A 53 -15.51 -1.77 -1.91
N ALA A 54 -14.84 -2.72 -1.26
CA ALA A 54 -15.35 -4.09 -1.11
C ALA A 54 -16.64 -4.15 -0.25
N LEU A 55 -16.68 -3.40 0.85
CA LEU A 55 -17.86 -3.31 1.72
C LEU A 55 -19.03 -2.61 1.02
N GLU A 56 -18.77 -1.53 0.30
CA GLU A 56 -19.78 -0.82 -0.49
C GLU A 56 -20.35 -1.72 -1.59
N ALA A 57 -19.48 -2.44 -2.31
CA ALA A 57 -19.91 -3.40 -3.34
C ALA A 57 -20.70 -4.59 -2.79
N ALA A 58 -20.43 -5.03 -1.56
CA ALA A 58 -21.13 -6.14 -0.93
C ALA A 58 -22.53 -5.76 -0.43
N GLU A 59 -22.82 -4.45 -0.28
CA GLU A 59 -24.07 -3.92 0.27
C GLU A 59 -24.45 -4.54 1.62
N HIS A 60 -25.42 -5.47 1.63
CA HIS A 60 -26.02 -6.04 2.84
C HIS A 60 -25.89 -7.57 2.85
N GLY A 61 -25.87 -8.14 4.07
CA GLY A 61 -25.92 -9.60 4.24
C GLY A 61 -24.62 -10.33 3.93
N TYR A 62 -23.48 -9.64 3.98
CA TYR A 62 -22.17 -10.23 3.79
C TYR A 62 -21.61 -10.84 5.09
N THR A 63 -20.62 -11.72 4.93
CA THR A 63 -19.79 -12.26 6.01
C THR A 63 -18.32 -12.04 5.64
N GLU A 64 -17.48 -11.78 6.64
CA GLU A 64 -16.04 -11.64 6.45
C GLU A 64 -15.33 -12.89 6.96
N GLU A 65 -14.50 -13.51 6.12
CA GLU A 65 -13.75 -14.72 6.45
C GLU A 65 -12.26 -14.51 6.13
N PRO A 66 -11.33 -14.86 7.04
CA PRO A 66 -9.90 -14.69 6.79
C PRO A 66 -9.41 -15.71 5.75
N ILE A 67 -8.74 -15.24 4.71
CA ILE A 67 -8.09 -16.06 3.69
C ILE A 67 -6.57 -15.87 3.80
N ALA A 68 -5.84 -16.98 3.93
CA ALA A 68 -4.38 -17.02 3.90
C ALA A 68 -3.90 -17.80 2.67
N LEU A 69 -2.75 -17.39 2.11
CA LEU A 69 -2.06 -18.10 1.03
C LEU A 69 -1.17 -19.22 1.56
#